data_AF-A0A3R6FN42-F1
#
_entry.id   AF-A0A3R6FN42-F1
#
_cell.length_a   1.000
_cell.length_b   1.000
_cell.length_c   1.000
_cell.angle_alpha   90.00
_cell.angle_beta   90.00
_cell.angle_gamma   90.00
#
_symmetry.space_group_name_H-M   'P 1'
#
loop_
_entity.id
_entity.type
_entity.pdbx_description
1 polymer ?
#
loop_
_entity_poly.entity_id
_entity_poly.type
_entity_poly.pdbx_seq_one_letter_code
_entity_poly.pdbx_strand_id
1 'polypeptide(L)'
;MDNRQSQLRNAQLYILDEIKRICTLHNIEYFLDGGSMLGAVRHQGFIPWDDDIDVGMKLEHYKKFLAIAERELGEDFFIDNHEHNQDCALVFSKIRLKETLYLELKGNKNALHNEIFVDIFPYYYVSDNIAVRNIEAFQMRILSQALLEKSGYKVWAGEGIIKRLKFIPIDVLGALLSKEYMHQKMNNILTRHTNTKYMCVHAGGRFYQFWNMPSEIFSNYMMASFEGESYPIPEDYDTYLTIGYGDYMTLPPESQRVTHNIVKLDLGKYTF
;
A
#
# COMPACT_ATOMS: atom_id res chain seq x y z
N MET A 1 11.50 23.11 2.17
CA MET A 1 11.42 21.83 1.44
C MET A 1 11.82 22.08 0.01
N ASP A 2 12.44 21.09 -0.66
CA ASP A 2 12.67 21.17 -2.10
C ASP A 2 11.33 21.42 -2.80
N ASN A 3 11.29 22.35 -3.76
CA ASN A 3 10.08 22.70 -4.51
C ASN A 3 9.44 21.44 -5.10
N ARG A 4 10.28 20.50 -5.56
CA ARG A 4 9.85 19.24 -6.16
C ARG A 4 9.09 18.31 -5.20
N GLN A 5 9.57 18.17 -3.97
CA GLN A 5 8.92 17.33 -2.96
C GLN A 5 7.59 17.93 -2.52
N SER A 6 7.53 19.26 -2.40
CA SER A 6 6.30 19.96 -2.03
C SER A 6 5.23 19.78 -3.11
N GLN A 7 5.60 19.88 -4.38
CA GLN A 7 4.67 19.67 -5.49
C GLN A 7 4.17 18.22 -5.60
N LEU A 8 5.03 17.23 -5.35
CA LEU A 8 4.62 15.83 -5.25
C LEU A 8 3.57 15.62 -4.16
N ARG A 9 3.82 16.17 -2.97
CA ARG A 9 2.92 16.06 -1.82
C ARG A 9 1.56 16.69 -2.13
N ASN A 10 1.54 17.86 -2.76
CA ASN A 10 0.29 18.48 -3.18
C ASN A 10 -0.47 17.63 -4.21
N ALA A 11 0.24 16.99 -5.15
CA ALA A 11 -0.37 16.05 -6.10
C ALA A 11 -0.98 14.83 -5.39
N GLN A 12 -0.31 14.30 -4.37
CA GLN A 12 -0.81 13.18 -3.58
C GLN A 12 -1.99 13.58 -2.70
N LEU A 13 -2.00 14.78 -2.12
CA LEU A 13 -3.15 15.34 -1.41
C LEU A 13 -4.35 15.51 -2.36
N TYR A 14 -4.13 15.95 -3.60
CA TYR A 14 -5.20 16.04 -4.61
C TYR A 14 -5.84 14.67 -4.90
N ILE A 15 -5.04 13.60 -4.96
CA ILE A 15 -5.54 12.24 -5.09
C ILE A 15 -6.26 11.79 -3.80
N LEU A 16 -5.70 12.09 -2.62
CA LEU A 16 -6.28 11.71 -1.33
C LEU A 16 -7.65 12.38 -1.11
N ASP A 17 -7.81 13.63 -1.51
CA ASP A 17 -9.08 14.36 -1.43
C ASP A 17 -10.14 13.76 -2.34
N GLU A 18 -9.75 13.23 -3.50
CA GLU A 18 -10.67 12.49 -4.37
C GLU A 18 -11.11 11.17 -3.73
N ILE A 19 -10.18 10.44 -3.10
CA ILE A 19 -10.52 9.22 -2.32
C ILE A 19 -11.49 9.59 -1.19
N LYS A 20 -11.21 10.66 -0.44
CA LYS A 20 -12.07 11.19 0.63
C LYS A 20 -13.46 11.54 0.11
N ARG A 21 -13.58 12.20 -1.04
CA ARG A 21 -14.86 12.56 -1.67
C ARG A 21 -15.69 11.31 -1.99
N ILE A 22 -15.10 10.32 -2.67
CA ILE A 22 -15.78 9.07 -3.03
C ILE A 22 -16.19 8.30 -1.77
N CYS A 23 -15.29 8.19 -0.78
CA CYS A 23 -15.58 7.47 0.44
C CYS A 23 -16.71 8.12 1.25
N THR A 24 -16.73 9.45 1.32
CA THR A 24 -17.80 10.21 1.99
C THR A 24 -19.14 10.02 1.26
N LEU A 25 -19.14 10.12 -0.06
CA LEU A 25 -20.35 10.00 -0.88
C LEU A 25 -21.02 8.62 -0.76
N HIS A 26 -20.21 7.56 -0.65
CA HIS A 26 -20.68 6.18 -0.66
C HIS A 26 -20.63 5.48 0.71
N ASN A 27 -20.39 6.23 1.78
CA ASN A 27 -20.27 5.73 3.15
C ASN A 27 -19.28 4.55 3.26
N ILE A 28 -18.08 4.76 2.71
CA ILE A 28 -16.98 3.79 2.74
C ILE A 28 -15.99 4.23 3.81
N GLU A 29 -15.78 3.38 4.82
CA GLU A 29 -14.76 3.58 5.85
C GLU A 29 -13.37 3.34 5.27
N TYR A 30 -12.48 4.27 5.56
CA TYR A 30 -11.05 4.21 5.26
C TYR A 30 -10.27 4.87 6.39
N PHE A 31 -8.96 4.74 6.40
CA PHE A 31 -8.07 5.42 7.33
C PHE A 31 -6.72 5.71 6.70
N LEU A 32 -6.00 6.74 7.17
CA LEU A 32 -4.58 6.90 6.82
C LEU A 32 -3.80 5.69 7.33
N ASP A 33 -2.94 5.10 6.51
CA ASP A 33 -2.22 3.87 6.82
C ASP A 33 -0.72 4.13 7.02
N GLY A 34 -0.02 3.21 7.68
CA GLY A 34 1.43 3.16 7.75
C GLY A 34 2.11 4.51 8.07
N GLY A 35 2.96 4.96 7.14
CA GLY A 35 3.73 6.20 7.27
C GLY A 35 2.84 7.44 7.33
N SER A 36 1.71 7.43 6.62
CA SER A 36 0.73 8.52 6.61
C SER A 36 0.04 8.67 7.97
N MET A 37 -0.36 7.55 8.61
CA MET A 37 -0.91 7.58 9.96
C MET A 37 0.12 8.11 10.97
N LEU A 38 1.35 7.59 10.90
CA LEU A 38 2.45 8.03 11.75
C LEU A 38 2.75 9.52 11.54
N GLY A 39 2.70 10.00 10.31
CA GLY A 39 2.80 11.40 9.93
C GLY A 39 1.73 12.25 10.61
N ALA A 40 0.45 11.86 10.48
CA ALA A 40 -0.67 12.56 11.10
C ALA A 40 -0.50 12.69 12.63
N VAL A 41 -0.15 11.59 13.30
CA VAL A 41 -0.02 11.57 14.77
C VAL A 41 1.22 12.35 15.25
N ARG A 42 2.36 12.21 14.57
CA ARG A 42 3.65 12.73 15.07
C ARG A 42 4.00 14.12 14.52
N HIS A 43 3.58 14.44 13.30
CA HIS A 43 3.96 15.66 12.58
C HIS A 43 2.76 16.50 12.13
N GLN A 44 1.52 16.02 12.29
CA GLN A 44 0.31 16.66 11.75
C GLN A 44 0.35 16.82 10.22
N GLY A 45 1.07 15.92 9.54
CA GLY A 45 1.35 15.98 8.10
C GLY A 45 2.37 14.92 7.70
N PHE A 46 2.99 15.06 6.54
CA PHE A 46 3.99 14.11 6.07
C PHE A 46 5.18 13.99 7.04
N ILE A 47 5.70 12.77 7.18
CA ILE A 47 7.04 12.59 7.74
C ILE A 47 8.03 13.36 6.84
N PRO A 48 9.02 14.11 7.36
CA PRO A 48 9.83 15.02 6.53
C PRO A 48 10.54 14.38 5.32
N TRP A 49 10.83 13.08 5.40
CA TRP A 49 11.47 12.32 4.32
C TRP A 49 10.51 11.42 3.53
N ASP A 50 9.24 11.28 3.94
CA ASP A 50 8.26 10.51 3.17
C ASP A 50 7.96 11.15 1.82
N ASP A 51 7.63 10.28 0.87
CA ASP A 51 7.31 10.61 -0.53
C ASP A 51 6.03 9.94 -1.05
N ASP A 52 5.22 9.33 -0.18
CA ASP A 52 3.95 8.70 -0.51
C ASP A 52 2.85 8.91 0.55
N ILE A 53 1.62 8.59 0.13
CA ILE A 53 0.45 8.50 1.00
C ILE A 53 -0.13 7.09 0.87
N ASP A 54 -0.44 6.51 2.02
CA ASP A 54 -1.06 5.20 2.16
C ASP A 54 -2.43 5.33 2.83
N VAL A 55 -3.41 4.60 2.30
CA VAL A 55 -4.76 4.49 2.86
C VAL A 55 -5.10 3.02 3.09
N GLY A 56 -5.69 2.72 4.24
CA GLY A 56 -6.17 1.41 4.62
C GLY A 56 -7.68 1.33 4.55
N MET A 57 -8.21 0.18 4.16
CA MET A 57 -9.64 -0.14 4.19
C MET A 57 -9.84 -1.58 4.65
N LYS A 58 -10.83 -1.82 5.52
CA LYS A 58 -11.31 -3.21 5.76
C LYS A 58 -11.72 -3.82 4.41
N LEU A 59 -11.49 -5.11 4.20
CA LEU A 59 -11.67 -5.79 2.92
C LEU A 59 -13.08 -5.60 2.32
N GLU A 60 -14.10 -5.52 3.17
CA GLU A 60 -15.48 -5.23 2.75
C GLU A 60 -15.64 -3.81 2.14
N HIS A 61 -14.99 -2.81 2.74
CA HIS A 61 -14.99 -1.42 2.27
C HIS A 61 -14.09 -1.25 1.05
N TYR A 62 -12.94 -1.92 1.04
CA TYR A 62 -12.06 -2.00 -0.12
C TYR A 62 -12.83 -2.53 -1.35
N LYS A 63 -13.56 -3.65 -1.21
CA LYS A 63 -14.39 -4.20 -2.30
C LYS A 63 -15.50 -3.25 -2.75
N LYS A 64 -16.17 -2.58 -1.80
CA LYS A 64 -17.18 -1.55 -2.14
C LYS A 64 -16.56 -0.42 -2.95
N PHE A 65 -15.38 0.04 -2.55
CA PHE A 65 -14.64 1.10 -3.24
C PHE A 65 -14.26 0.68 -4.65
N LEU A 66 -13.64 -0.49 -4.84
CA LEU A 66 -13.27 -0.99 -6.17
C LEU A 66 -14.46 -1.10 -7.13
N ALA A 67 -15.62 -1.52 -6.62
CA ALA A 67 -16.82 -1.69 -7.43
C ALA A 67 -17.41 -0.36 -7.98
N ILE A 68 -17.01 0.78 -7.43
CA ILE A 68 -17.50 2.10 -7.84
C ILE A 68 -16.40 3.01 -8.38
N ALA A 69 -15.13 2.77 -8.04
CA ALA A 69 -14.04 3.70 -8.28
C ALA A 69 -13.94 4.11 -9.75
N GLU A 70 -13.96 3.16 -10.69
CA GLU A 70 -13.83 3.45 -12.13
C GLU A 70 -14.89 4.45 -12.64
N ARG A 71 -16.13 4.39 -12.10
CA ARG A 71 -17.22 5.28 -12.50
C ARG A 71 -17.19 6.61 -11.75
N GLU A 72 -16.81 6.58 -10.47
CA GLU A 72 -16.94 7.73 -9.57
C GLU A 72 -15.71 8.64 -9.59
N LEU A 73 -14.54 8.14 -10.01
CA LEU A 73 -13.31 8.92 -10.14
C LEU A 73 -13.47 10.05 -11.16
N GLY A 74 -13.00 11.23 -10.79
CA GLY A 74 -12.89 12.37 -11.69
C GLY A 74 -11.97 12.10 -12.89
N GLU A 75 -12.10 12.94 -13.92
CA GLU A 75 -11.41 12.72 -15.21
C GLU A 75 -9.88 12.70 -15.12
N ASP A 76 -9.31 13.32 -14.09
CA ASP A 76 -7.86 13.36 -13.84
C ASP A 76 -7.30 12.06 -13.26
N PHE A 77 -8.15 11.16 -12.76
CA PHE A 77 -7.75 9.98 -12.01
C PHE A 77 -8.11 8.67 -12.71
N PHE A 78 -7.42 7.61 -12.32
CA PHE A 78 -7.81 6.24 -12.64
C PHE A 78 -7.33 5.28 -11.55
N ILE A 79 -7.97 4.11 -11.49
CA ILE A 79 -7.57 3.03 -10.61
C ILE A 79 -6.63 2.06 -11.34
N ASP A 80 -5.52 1.71 -10.71
CA ASP A 80 -4.57 0.71 -11.19
C ASP A 80 -4.50 -0.46 -10.20
N ASN A 81 -4.93 -1.63 -10.67
CA ASN A 81 -4.93 -2.89 -9.94
C ASN A 81 -4.94 -4.08 -10.92
N HIS A 82 -4.92 -5.29 -10.39
CA HIS A 82 -4.89 -6.51 -11.22
C HIS A 82 -6.14 -6.73 -12.09
N GLU A 83 -7.28 -6.13 -11.76
CA GLU A 83 -8.53 -6.27 -12.53
C GLU A 83 -8.48 -5.43 -13.82
N HIS A 84 -7.87 -4.24 -13.75
CA HIS A 84 -7.77 -3.31 -14.88
C HIS A 84 -6.43 -3.43 -15.63
N ASN A 85 -5.41 -3.96 -14.97
CA ASN A 85 -4.05 -4.11 -15.48
C ASN A 85 -3.52 -5.52 -15.13
N GLN A 86 -3.57 -6.44 -16.10
CA GLN A 86 -3.10 -7.83 -15.92
C GLN A 86 -1.58 -7.93 -15.63
N ASP A 87 -0.83 -6.86 -15.90
CA ASP A 87 0.59 -6.75 -15.56
C ASP A 87 0.84 -6.13 -14.18
N CYS A 88 -0.21 -5.66 -13.50
CA CYS A 88 -0.13 -5.24 -12.11
C CYS A 88 0.20 -6.43 -11.22
N ALA A 89 1.34 -6.32 -10.55
CA ALA A 89 1.89 -7.35 -9.67
C ALA A 89 1.59 -7.13 -8.19
N LEU A 90 0.92 -6.02 -7.89
CA LEU A 90 0.60 -5.59 -6.53
C LEU A 90 -0.65 -6.32 -6.04
N VAL A 91 -0.71 -6.53 -4.73
CA VAL A 91 -1.86 -7.17 -4.05
C VAL A 91 -2.87 -6.16 -3.50
N PHE A 92 -2.67 -4.90 -3.85
CA PHE A 92 -3.41 -3.73 -3.42
C PHE A 92 -3.63 -2.83 -4.65
N SER A 93 -4.44 -1.79 -4.50
CA SER A 93 -4.77 -0.87 -5.60
C SER A 93 -4.08 0.46 -5.41
N LYS A 94 -3.83 1.16 -6.52
CA LYS A 94 -3.36 2.54 -6.52
C LYS A 94 -4.40 3.42 -7.21
N ILE A 95 -4.65 4.62 -6.67
CA ILE A 95 -5.29 5.69 -7.44
C ILE A 95 -4.18 6.56 -7.99
N ARG A 96 -4.23 6.79 -9.30
CA ARG A 96 -3.17 7.43 -10.05
C ARG A 96 -3.65 8.69 -10.73
N LEU A 97 -2.77 9.70 -10.76
CA LEU A 97 -3.02 10.97 -11.43
C LEU A 97 -2.55 10.90 -12.89
N LYS A 98 -3.48 10.93 -13.84
CA LYS A 98 -3.20 10.79 -15.29
C LYS A 98 -2.19 11.82 -15.77
N GLU A 99 -1.43 11.47 -16.80
CA GLU A 99 -0.45 12.37 -17.45
C GLU A 99 0.72 12.82 -16.55
N THR A 100 0.96 12.13 -15.43
CA THR A 100 2.12 12.34 -14.57
C THR A 100 3.12 11.20 -14.66
N LEU A 101 4.31 11.38 -14.07
CA LEU A 101 5.32 10.32 -13.99
C LEU A 101 5.99 10.33 -12.61
N TYR A 102 6.10 9.16 -12.01
CA TYR A 102 6.72 8.84 -10.74
C TYR A 102 7.49 7.52 -10.89
N LEU A 103 8.77 7.62 -11.26
CA LEU A 103 9.65 6.47 -11.40
C LEU A 103 10.52 6.31 -10.17
N GLU A 104 10.35 5.19 -9.50
CA GLU A 104 11.11 4.79 -8.32
C GLU A 104 12.38 4.03 -8.71
N LEU A 105 13.40 4.10 -7.86
CA LEU A 105 14.61 3.28 -8.03
C LEU A 105 14.28 1.79 -7.96
N LYS A 106 13.36 1.43 -7.05
CA LYS A 106 12.86 0.07 -6.82
C LYS A 106 11.41 0.00 -7.28
N GLY A 107 11.20 -0.58 -8.44
CA GLY A 107 9.88 -0.76 -9.05
C GLY A 107 10.03 -1.46 -10.39
N ASN A 108 9.04 -1.30 -11.26
CA ASN A 108 9.16 -1.71 -12.64
C ASN A 108 9.03 -0.48 -13.56
N LYS A 109 10.18 0.04 -14.00
CA LYS A 109 10.23 1.17 -14.95
C LYS A 109 9.55 0.88 -16.30
N ASN A 110 9.28 -0.39 -16.61
CA ASN A 110 8.59 -0.83 -17.82
C ASN A 110 7.14 -1.26 -17.51
N ALA A 111 6.63 -1.02 -16.29
CA ALA A 111 5.23 -1.25 -15.99
C ALA A 111 4.37 -0.33 -16.86
N LEU A 112 3.14 -0.78 -17.13
CA LEU A 112 2.16 -0.04 -17.89
C LEU A 112 1.89 1.35 -17.30
N HIS A 113 1.88 1.44 -15.95
CA HIS A 113 1.55 2.64 -15.18
C HIS A 113 2.65 2.96 -14.17
N ASN A 114 3.07 4.21 -14.15
CA ASN A 114 4.10 4.77 -13.27
C ASN A 114 3.77 6.22 -12.90
N GLU A 115 2.50 6.59 -12.85
CA GLU A 115 2.01 7.92 -12.50
C GLU A 115 2.11 8.16 -10.99
N ILE A 116 2.06 9.42 -10.56
CA ILE A 116 1.93 9.80 -9.14
C ILE A 116 0.67 9.13 -8.56
N PHE A 117 0.78 8.62 -7.34
CA PHE A 117 -0.23 7.73 -6.77
C PHE A 117 -0.49 7.96 -5.28
N VAL A 118 -1.62 7.39 -4.83
CA VAL A 118 -1.92 7.06 -3.42
C VAL A 118 -2.27 5.57 -3.36
N ASP A 119 -1.72 4.88 -2.35
CA ASP A 119 -1.93 3.43 -2.16
C ASP A 119 -3.17 3.14 -1.34
N ILE A 120 -3.91 2.09 -1.73
CA ILE A 120 -5.09 1.62 -1.02
C ILE A 120 -4.91 0.16 -0.65
N PHE A 121 -4.67 -0.09 0.64
CA PHE A 121 -4.39 -1.41 1.19
C PHE A 121 -5.65 -2.10 1.75
N PRO A 122 -5.93 -3.34 1.34
CA PRO A 122 -6.97 -4.14 1.96
C PRO A 122 -6.49 -4.74 3.29
N TYR A 123 -7.19 -4.43 4.37
CA TYR A 123 -7.09 -5.10 5.66
C TYR A 123 -8.06 -6.26 5.72
N TYR A 124 -7.56 -7.47 5.96
CA TYR A 124 -8.35 -8.68 5.92
C TYR A 124 -8.16 -9.53 7.17
N TYR A 125 -9.21 -10.27 7.54
CA TYR A 125 -9.18 -11.18 8.68
C TYR A 125 -8.21 -12.34 8.44
N VAL A 126 -7.52 -12.77 9.49
CA VAL A 126 -6.62 -13.93 9.48
C VAL A 126 -6.98 -14.93 10.57
N SER A 127 -6.54 -16.17 10.43
CA SER A 127 -6.84 -17.22 11.41
C SER A 127 -6.42 -16.84 12.83
N ASP A 128 -7.27 -17.13 13.83
CA ASP A 128 -6.91 -17.05 15.26
C ASP A 128 -5.84 -18.08 15.66
N ASN A 129 -5.67 -19.13 14.85
CA ASN A 129 -4.60 -20.10 15.05
C ASN A 129 -3.30 -19.58 14.45
N ILE A 130 -2.30 -19.36 15.31
CA ILE A 130 -1.00 -18.80 14.92
C ILE A 130 -0.26 -19.65 13.88
N ALA A 131 -0.38 -20.98 13.94
CA ALA A 131 0.28 -21.87 12.98
C ALA A 131 -0.37 -21.76 11.59
N VAL A 132 -1.71 -21.76 11.53
CA VAL A 132 -2.45 -21.55 10.28
C VAL A 132 -2.12 -20.18 9.69
N ARG A 133 -2.17 -19.14 10.52
CA ARG A 133 -1.83 -17.77 10.11
C ARG A 133 -0.44 -17.67 9.52
N ASN A 134 0.56 -18.29 10.16
CA ASN A 134 1.95 -18.28 9.68
C ASN A 134 2.10 -19.03 8.33
N ILE A 135 1.35 -20.11 8.12
CA ILE A 135 1.32 -20.82 6.83
C ILE A 135 0.72 -19.93 5.73
N GLU A 136 -0.39 -19.26 6.02
CA GLU A 136 -1.07 -18.37 5.08
C GLU A 136 -0.23 -17.14 4.71
N ALA A 137 0.39 -16.53 5.72
CA ALA A 137 1.38 -15.48 5.58
C ALA A 137 2.55 -15.91 4.68
N PHE A 138 3.08 -17.12 4.91
CA PHE A 138 4.14 -17.68 4.08
C PHE A 138 3.68 -17.87 2.63
N GLN A 139 2.48 -18.43 2.41
CA GLN A 139 1.91 -18.61 1.07
C GLN A 139 1.73 -17.27 0.35
N MET A 140 1.12 -16.28 1.01
CA MET A 140 0.94 -14.93 0.47
C MET A 140 2.27 -14.34 0.04
N ARG A 141 3.28 -14.38 0.91
CA ARG A 141 4.62 -13.86 0.61
C ARG A 141 5.25 -14.52 -0.63
N ILE A 142 5.18 -15.84 -0.74
CA ILE A 142 5.74 -16.56 -1.90
C ILE A 142 5.01 -16.18 -3.19
N LEU A 143 3.67 -16.10 -3.15
CA LEU A 143 2.86 -15.72 -4.31
C LEU A 143 3.14 -14.28 -4.74
N SER A 144 3.15 -13.33 -3.81
CA SER A 144 3.41 -11.92 -4.12
C SER A 144 4.83 -11.71 -4.64
N GLN A 145 5.83 -12.37 -4.04
CA GLN A 145 7.21 -12.30 -4.54
C GLN A 145 7.34 -12.87 -5.96
N ALA A 146 6.76 -14.05 -6.21
CA ALA A 146 6.79 -14.68 -7.53
C ALA A 146 6.08 -13.81 -8.58
N LEU A 147 4.97 -13.18 -8.21
CA LEU A 147 4.22 -12.30 -9.11
C LEU A 147 5.00 -11.02 -9.45
N LEU A 148 5.65 -10.40 -8.46
CA LEU A 148 6.53 -9.24 -8.66
C LEU A 148 7.68 -9.58 -9.61
N GLU A 149 8.39 -10.68 -9.38
CA GLU A 149 9.51 -11.14 -10.22
C GLU A 149 9.03 -11.46 -11.65
N LYS A 150 7.94 -12.21 -11.79
CA LYS A 150 7.34 -12.54 -13.10
C LYS A 150 6.90 -11.29 -13.87
N SER A 151 6.57 -10.21 -13.16
CA SER A 151 6.15 -8.94 -13.76
C SER A 151 7.31 -7.95 -13.89
N GLY A 152 8.56 -8.37 -13.69
CA GLY A 152 9.75 -7.55 -13.94
C GLY A 152 10.04 -6.49 -12.87
N TYR A 153 9.42 -6.57 -11.69
CA TYR A 153 9.71 -5.65 -10.60
C TYR A 153 11.10 -5.90 -10.03
N LYS A 154 11.86 -4.82 -9.84
CA LYS A 154 13.12 -4.85 -9.09
C LYS A 154 12.82 -4.92 -7.60
N VAL A 155 12.61 -6.14 -7.12
CA VAL A 155 12.39 -6.47 -5.70
C VAL A 155 13.68 -6.50 -4.88
N TRP A 156 14.85 -6.55 -5.54
CA TRP A 156 16.16 -6.58 -4.87
C TRP A 156 16.94 -5.28 -5.10
N ALA A 157 17.71 -4.88 -4.08
CA ALA A 157 18.75 -3.85 -4.18
C ALA A 157 20.11 -4.34 -3.67
N GLY A 158 20.35 -5.64 -3.72
CA GLY A 158 21.63 -6.23 -3.32
C GLY A 158 22.46 -6.66 -4.53
N GLU A 159 23.74 -6.29 -4.53
CA GLU A 159 24.76 -6.91 -5.39
C GLU A 159 25.19 -8.25 -4.76
N GLY A 160 25.29 -9.32 -5.56
CA GLY A 160 25.88 -10.59 -5.13
C GLY A 160 25.15 -11.86 -5.59
N ILE A 161 25.93 -12.81 -6.12
CA ILE A 161 25.43 -14.07 -6.69
C ILE A 161 24.67 -14.95 -5.67
N ILE A 162 25.10 -14.96 -4.41
CA ILE A 162 24.48 -15.77 -3.34
C ILE A 162 23.07 -15.29 -3.02
N LYS A 163 22.83 -13.97 -3.05
CA LYS A 163 21.48 -13.41 -2.84
C LYS A 163 20.58 -13.79 -4.00
N ARG A 164 21.07 -13.77 -5.24
CA ARG A 164 20.32 -14.20 -6.44
C ARG A 164 19.91 -15.67 -6.39
N LEU A 165 20.78 -16.55 -5.89
CA LEU A 165 20.48 -17.99 -5.78
C LEU A 165 19.30 -18.29 -4.86
N LYS A 166 19.07 -17.48 -3.81
CA LYS A 166 17.95 -17.68 -2.87
C LYS A 166 16.56 -17.48 -3.50
N PHE A 167 16.48 -16.78 -4.62
CA PHE A 167 15.23 -16.50 -5.33
C PHE A 167 14.94 -17.48 -6.47
N ILE A 168 15.90 -18.34 -6.86
CA ILE A 168 15.69 -19.33 -7.94
C ILE A 168 14.44 -20.21 -7.70
N PRO A 169 14.16 -20.73 -6.49
CA PRO A 169 12.94 -21.50 -6.27
C PRO A 169 11.68 -20.68 -6.52
N ILE A 170 11.70 -19.38 -6.20
CA ILE A 170 10.58 -18.46 -6.41
C ILE A 170 10.43 -18.13 -7.90
N ASP A 171 11.53 -17.92 -8.63
CA ASP A 171 11.52 -17.76 -10.08
C ASP A 171 10.93 -18.98 -10.79
N VAL A 172 11.33 -20.19 -10.37
CA VAL A 172 10.82 -21.44 -10.94
C VAL A 172 9.32 -21.56 -10.68
N LEU A 173 8.86 -21.30 -9.45
CA LEU A 173 7.43 -21.28 -9.13
C LEU A 173 6.68 -20.22 -9.96
N GLY A 174 7.22 -19.00 -10.05
CA GLY A 174 6.65 -17.90 -10.83
C GLY A 174 6.60 -18.22 -12.32
N ALA A 175 7.58 -18.94 -12.86
CA ALA A 175 7.57 -19.39 -14.25
C ALA A 175 6.45 -20.41 -14.52
N LEU A 176 6.20 -21.33 -13.58
CA LEU A 176 5.21 -22.40 -13.70
C LEU A 176 3.76 -21.93 -13.48
N LEU A 177 3.55 -20.91 -12.64
CA LEU A 177 2.22 -20.39 -12.32
C LEU A 177 1.83 -19.23 -13.25
N SER A 178 0.58 -19.19 -13.70
CA SER A 178 0.03 -18.02 -14.39
C SER A 178 -0.20 -16.88 -13.37
N LYS A 179 -0.13 -15.62 -13.84
CA LYS A 179 -0.46 -14.45 -13.00
C LYS A 179 -1.87 -14.57 -12.43
N GLU A 180 -2.82 -14.95 -13.27
CA GLU A 180 -4.21 -15.21 -12.91
C GLU A 180 -4.34 -16.23 -11.76
N TYR A 181 -3.64 -17.37 -11.85
CA TYR A 181 -3.67 -18.36 -10.78
C TYR A 181 -3.11 -17.82 -9.46
N MET A 182 -2.02 -17.06 -9.51
CA MET A 182 -1.42 -16.45 -8.33
C MET A 182 -2.39 -15.44 -7.69
N HIS A 183 -3.01 -14.57 -8.48
CA HIS A 183 -4.05 -13.63 -8.05
C HIS A 183 -5.24 -14.34 -7.40
N GLN A 184 -5.78 -15.38 -8.04
CA GLN A 184 -6.85 -16.19 -7.47
C GLN A 184 -6.45 -16.83 -6.13
N LYS A 185 -5.23 -17.35 -6.01
CA LYS A 185 -4.73 -17.93 -4.75
C LYS A 185 -4.57 -16.89 -3.65
N MET A 186 -4.06 -15.70 -3.97
CA MET A 186 -3.96 -14.60 -3.01
C MET A 186 -5.35 -14.12 -2.58
N ASN A 187 -6.29 -13.95 -3.51
CA ASN A 187 -7.68 -13.58 -3.19
C ASN A 187 -8.38 -14.63 -2.29
N ASN A 188 -8.09 -15.92 -2.50
CA ASN A 188 -8.55 -16.99 -1.62
C ASN A 188 -7.92 -16.97 -0.22
N ILE A 189 -6.80 -16.28 -0.02
CA ILE A 189 -6.22 -16.03 1.32
C ILE A 189 -6.90 -14.80 1.93
N LEU A 190 -7.02 -13.71 1.17
CA LEU A 190 -7.67 -12.47 1.61
C LEU A 190 -9.10 -12.71 2.11
N THR A 191 -9.85 -13.59 1.43
CA THR A 191 -11.29 -13.82 1.70
C THR A 191 -11.58 -15.01 2.61
N ARG A 192 -10.55 -15.71 3.09
CA ARG A 192 -10.71 -17.00 3.78
C ARG A 192 -11.38 -16.91 5.14
N HIS A 193 -11.06 -15.87 5.88
CA HIS A 193 -11.52 -15.68 7.25
C HIS A 193 -12.44 -14.46 7.32
N THR A 194 -13.36 -14.49 8.26
CA THR A 194 -14.24 -13.37 8.60
C THR A 194 -14.41 -13.33 10.11
N ASN A 195 -14.52 -12.13 10.68
CA ASN A 195 -14.82 -11.91 12.10
C ASN A 195 -13.90 -12.67 13.08
N THR A 196 -12.62 -12.80 12.74
CA THR A 196 -11.60 -13.35 13.65
C THR A 196 -11.01 -12.23 14.53
N LYS A 197 -10.22 -12.59 15.54
CA LYS A 197 -9.64 -11.62 16.48
C LYS A 197 -8.55 -10.76 15.87
N TYR A 198 -8.04 -11.12 14.70
CA TYR A 198 -6.93 -10.43 14.07
C TYR A 198 -7.19 -10.14 12.61
N MET A 199 -6.76 -8.95 12.19
CA MET A 199 -6.63 -8.55 10.80
C MET A 199 -5.16 -8.34 10.45
N CYS A 200 -4.84 -8.38 9.17
CA CYS A 200 -3.53 -7.95 8.70
C CYS A 200 -3.62 -7.24 7.37
N VAL A 201 -2.50 -6.64 6.99
CA VAL A 201 -2.25 -6.00 5.70
C VAL A 201 -1.05 -6.66 5.03
N HIS A 202 -1.07 -6.74 3.70
CA HIS A 202 0.09 -7.18 2.92
C HIS A 202 0.48 -6.12 1.88
N ALA A 203 1.66 -5.51 2.06
CA ALA A 203 2.19 -4.47 1.18
C ALA A 203 3.18 -4.99 0.10
N GLY A 204 3.17 -6.30 -0.17
CA GLY A 204 3.97 -6.92 -1.23
C GLY A 204 5.46 -7.16 -0.89
N GLY A 205 5.93 -8.37 -1.26
CA GLY A 205 7.33 -8.75 -1.56
C GLY A 205 8.41 -8.69 -0.46
N ARG A 206 8.37 -7.73 0.46
CA ARG A 206 9.42 -7.62 1.48
C ARG A 206 9.09 -8.45 2.71
N PHE A 207 10.15 -8.87 3.41
CA PHE A 207 10.13 -9.49 4.72
C PHE A 207 9.60 -8.55 5.82
N TYR A 208 8.63 -7.69 5.52
CA TYR A 208 7.88 -7.00 6.55
C TYR A 208 7.16 -8.05 7.37
N GLN A 209 7.27 -7.93 8.68
CA GLN A 209 6.48 -8.73 9.59
C GLN A 209 5.01 -8.49 9.22
N PHE A 210 4.22 -9.55 9.13
CA PHE A 210 2.78 -9.38 8.98
C PHE A 210 2.30 -8.62 10.21
N TRP A 211 1.81 -7.40 10.00
CA TRP A 211 1.19 -6.61 11.05
C TRP A 211 -0.12 -7.28 11.42
N ASN A 212 -0.07 -8.18 12.39
CA ASN A 212 -1.22 -8.88 12.91
C ASN A 212 -1.84 -8.02 14.00
N MET A 213 -2.86 -7.27 13.61
CA MET A 213 -3.52 -6.30 14.46
C MET A 213 -4.78 -6.90 15.07
N PRO A 214 -5.06 -6.68 16.36
CA PRO A 214 -6.39 -6.91 16.91
C PRO A 214 -7.45 -6.27 16.02
N SER A 215 -8.47 -7.03 15.62
CA SER A 215 -9.49 -6.55 14.68
C SER A 215 -10.30 -5.37 15.25
N GLU A 216 -10.37 -5.27 16.58
CA GLU A 216 -11.06 -4.21 17.30
C GLU A 216 -10.50 -2.80 17.05
N ILE A 217 -9.22 -2.68 16.68
CA ILE A 217 -8.57 -1.40 16.30
C ILE A 217 -9.38 -0.71 15.18
N PHE A 218 -9.97 -1.48 14.27
CA PHE A 218 -10.69 -0.96 13.11
C PHE A 218 -12.21 -0.81 13.34
N SER A 219 -12.64 -0.76 14.61
CA SER A 219 -14.06 -0.63 14.97
C SER A 219 -14.53 0.82 15.00
N ASN A 220 -13.67 1.73 15.45
CA ASN A 220 -13.98 3.15 15.59
C ASN A 220 -12.83 4.00 15.02
N TYR A 221 -13.18 5.17 14.52
CA TYR A 221 -12.24 6.10 13.91
C TYR A 221 -12.39 7.48 14.51
N MET A 222 -11.27 8.17 14.66
CA MET A 222 -11.21 9.60 14.98
C MET A 222 -10.64 10.38 13.80
N MET A 223 -10.93 11.67 13.75
CA MET A 223 -10.34 12.57 12.76
C MET A 223 -9.00 13.11 13.28
N ALA A 224 -7.94 12.90 12.51
CA ALA A 224 -6.61 13.47 12.77
C ALA A 224 -6.25 14.52 11.72
N SER A 225 -5.48 15.52 12.14
CA SER A 225 -4.94 16.54 11.24
C SER A 225 -3.79 15.98 10.40
N PHE A 226 -3.83 16.21 9.09
CA PHE A 226 -2.75 15.90 8.17
C PHE A 226 -2.71 16.96 7.08
N GLU A 227 -1.62 17.72 7.01
CA GLU A 227 -1.43 18.80 6.00
C GLU A 227 -2.56 19.86 6.02
N GLY A 228 -3.09 20.16 7.20
CA GLY A 228 -4.14 21.19 7.40
C GLY A 228 -5.57 20.69 7.20
N GLU A 229 -5.75 19.46 6.69
CA GLU A 229 -7.04 18.80 6.53
C GLU A 229 -7.26 17.71 7.59
N SER A 230 -8.50 17.23 7.72
CA SER A 230 -8.84 16.14 8.63
C SER A 230 -9.14 14.84 7.89
N TYR A 231 -8.54 13.74 8.36
CA TYR A 231 -8.72 12.40 7.81
C TYR A 231 -8.91 11.37 8.93
N PRO A 232 -9.66 10.28 8.66
CA PRO A 232 -9.89 9.24 9.64
C PRO A 232 -8.60 8.44 9.95
N ILE A 233 -8.40 8.13 11.21
CA ILE A 233 -7.45 7.14 11.74
C ILE A 233 -8.16 6.27 12.78
N PRO A 234 -7.73 5.03 13.06
CA PRO A 234 -8.23 4.24 14.19
C PRO A 234 -8.19 5.05 15.50
N GLU A 235 -9.22 4.96 16.33
CA GLU A 235 -9.18 5.58 17.67
C GLU A 235 -8.03 4.99 18.52
N ASP A 236 -7.80 3.69 18.40
CA ASP A 236 -6.67 2.98 19.01
C ASP A 236 -5.42 2.99 18.10
N TYR A 237 -5.07 4.18 17.60
CA TYR A 237 -3.89 4.35 16.75
C TYR A 237 -2.58 4.03 17.49
N ASP A 238 -2.53 4.15 18.81
CA ASP A 238 -1.34 3.88 19.62
C ASP A 238 -0.96 2.40 19.55
N THR A 239 -1.94 1.50 19.69
CA THR A 239 -1.73 0.06 19.51
C THR A 239 -1.32 -0.26 18.07
N TYR A 240 -1.98 0.36 17.08
CA TYR A 240 -1.62 0.22 15.66
C TYR A 240 -0.14 0.58 15.42
N LEU A 241 0.28 1.77 15.84
CA LEU A 241 1.62 2.30 15.58
C LEU A 241 2.68 1.56 16.41
N THR A 242 2.35 1.10 17.61
CA THR A 242 3.23 0.28 18.44
C THR A 242 3.47 -1.09 17.79
N ILE A 243 2.45 -1.75 17.23
CA ILE A 243 2.60 -3.01 16.50
C ILE A 243 3.46 -2.82 15.25
N GLY A 244 3.21 -1.73 14.50
CA GLY A 244 3.88 -1.49 13.23
C GLY A 244 5.33 -1.02 13.36
N TYR A 245 5.60 -0.12 14.31
CA TYR A 245 6.84 0.66 14.40
C TYR A 245 7.56 0.55 15.75
N GLY A 246 6.95 -0.04 16.79
CA GLY A 246 7.52 -0.09 18.14
C GLY A 246 7.47 1.29 18.82
N ASP A 247 8.62 1.78 19.29
CA ASP A 247 8.74 3.16 19.82
C ASP A 247 8.69 4.18 18.68
N TYR A 248 7.47 4.45 18.20
CA TYR A 248 7.22 5.24 17.00
C TYR A 248 7.38 6.75 17.22
N MET A 249 7.39 7.21 18.47
CA MET A 249 7.60 8.63 18.79
C MET A 249 9.07 9.03 18.69
N THR A 250 9.98 8.09 18.94
CA THR A 250 11.42 8.30 18.72
C THR A 250 11.73 8.29 17.22
N LEU A 251 12.42 9.33 16.74
CA LEU A 251 12.83 9.40 15.34
C LEU A 251 13.92 8.36 15.05
N PRO A 252 13.82 7.61 13.93
CA PRO A 252 14.89 6.73 13.53
C PRO A 252 16.16 7.54 13.16
N PRO A 253 17.36 6.96 13.37
CA PRO A 253 18.61 7.53 12.86
C PRO A 253 18.53 7.79 11.35
N GLU A 254 19.25 8.80 10.86
CA GLU A 254 19.21 9.20 9.44
C GLU A 254 19.50 8.05 8.47
N SER A 255 20.42 7.15 8.84
CA SER A 255 20.77 5.97 8.05
C SER A 255 19.66 4.92 7.94
N GLN A 256 18.63 5.02 8.77
CA GLN A 256 17.45 4.13 8.78
C GLN A 256 16.20 4.80 8.19
N ARG A 257 16.29 6.08 7.78
CA ARG A 257 15.20 6.79 7.11
C ARG A 257 15.11 6.28 5.67
N VAL A 258 13.98 5.69 5.32
CA VAL A 258 13.73 5.08 4.01
C VAL A 258 12.82 5.99 3.20
N THR A 259 13.09 6.09 1.91
CA THR A 259 12.24 6.74 0.90
C THR A 259 12.16 5.86 -0.34
N HIS A 260 11.24 6.15 -1.26
CA HIS A 260 11.12 5.41 -2.51
C HIS A 260 12.26 5.69 -3.51
N ASN A 261 13.13 6.67 -3.22
CA ASN A 261 14.27 7.07 -4.04
C ASN A 261 13.83 7.36 -5.48
N ILE A 262 13.11 8.47 -5.65
CA ILE A 262 12.54 8.88 -6.93
C ILE A 262 13.65 9.18 -7.95
N VAL A 263 13.65 8.42 -9.06
CA VAL A 263 14.56 8.58 -10.19
C VAL A 263 14.07 9.66 -11.15
N LYS A 264 12.77 9.69 -11.42
CA LYS A 264 12.15 10.72 -12.28
C LYS A 264 10.76 11.04 -11.77
N LEU A 265 10.47 12.33 -11.65
CA LEU A 265 9.17 12.89 -11.34
C LEU A 265 8.82 13.94 -12.41
N ASP A 266 7.61 13.83 -12.95
CA ASP A 266 6.99 14.77 -13.88
C ASP A 266 5.53 15.01 -13.41
N LEU A 267 5.16 16.28 -13.23
CA LEU A 267 3.81 16.67 -12.81
C LEU A 267 2.86 16.82 -14.00
N GLY A 268 3.33 16.63 -15.24
CA GLY A 268 2.48 16.73 -16.41
C GLY A 268 1.84 18.10 -16.57
N LYS A 269 0.52 18.11 -16.77
CA LYS A 269 -0.29 19.34 -16.94
C LYS A 269 -0.60 20.07 -15.62
N TYR A 270 -0.33 19.47 -14.46
CA TYR A 270 -0.79 20.02 -13.17
C TYR A 270 0.20 21.05 -12.62
N THR A 271 -0.35 22.08 -11.99
CA THR A 271 0.39 23.06 -11.19
C THR A 271 -0.30 23.14 -9.84
N PHE A 272 0.47 22.92 -8.77
CA PHE A 272 0.02 22.94 -7.39
C PHE A 272 0.71 24.05 -6.60
#